data_AF-A0A1F3T4M2-F1
#
_entry.id   AF-A0A1F3T4M2-F1
#
_cell.length_a   1.000
_cell.length_b   1.000
_cell.length_c   1.000
_cell.angle_alpha   90.00
_cell.angle_beta   90.00
_cell.angle_gamma   90.00
#
_symmetry.space_group_name_H-M   'P 1'
#
loop_
_entity.id
_entity.type
_entity.pdbx_description
1 polymer ?
#
loop_
_entity_poly.entity_id
_entity_poly.type
_entity_poly.pdbx_seq_one_letter_code
_entity_poly.pdbx_strand_id
1 'polypeptide(L)'
;MANNDRQDNVTRKLSQVSPCFCLAKWLQVTIDIVHGTTHSCHHPARHPIPLQELQSNLHALHNTNFKKQQRKAMLEGHRPAECVYCWDIEDAGSAYSDRIVKSSDPWALPFLDEIKSLPWDADVLPTYLEVMLDDRCNLSCAYCMADISSSIAAEMAKFGPYPVSDKGHRMPTHPVPDDPNPYVAAFWKWIPAVLPNLKVLRVTGGEPLLSGRLQELLTILRQDKHPDLTLIINSHLSVGSQALELFFDQVEDLLETQAIGHFELYTSLDAAGPPAEYIRCGMEYRKVMNTIATAARRFPEAKVVAMCAFNLLSLSSFGLLLAEICALKRELPNVFLDTAYLRNPRYLSSNLATAGLKRSAAEAMAGFIGSPRSYTNHEIAKIENSLRWMQSEPGSTELARGRRDFLLFVSEYDRRKNKSFLGVFPEYREFYRECKRSVLTT
;
A
#
# COMPACT_ATOMS: atom_id res chain seq x y z
N MET A 1 16.01 -22.59 0.51
CA MET A 1 16.95 -23.08 -0.52
C MET A 1 16.36 -22.86 -1.92
N ALA A 2 15.24 -23.47 -2.30
CA ALA A 2 14.65 -23.29 -3.65
C ALA A 2 14.32 -21.84 -4.08
N ASN A 3 13.98 -20.94 -3.14
CA ASN A 3 13.65 -19.55 -3.49
C ASN A 3 14.91 -18.73 -3.87
N ASN A 4 16.02 -18.93 -3.14
CA ASN A 4 17.29 -18.26 -3.42
C ASN A 4 17.84 -18.70 -4.78
N ASP A 5 17.75 -19.99 -5.12
CA ASP A 5 18.19 -20.49 -6.44
C ASP A 5 17.41 -19.83 -7.60
N ARG A 6 16.10 -19.58 -7.41
CA ARG A 6 15.27 -18.84 -8.37
C ARG A 6 15.72 -17.39 -8.48
N GLN A 7 15.95 -16.73 -7.35
CA GLN A 7 16.35 -15.31 -7.31
C GLN A 7 17.75 -15.10 -7.88
N ASP A 8 18.68 -16.01 -7.63
CA ASP A 8 20.02 -16.02 -8.23
C ASP A 8 19.97 -16.26 -9.73
N ASN A 9 19.12 -17.16 -10.20
CA ASN A 9 18.89 -17.37 -11.62
C ASN A 9 18.30 -16.12 -12.28
N VAL A 10 17.27 -15.51 -11.69
CA VAL A 10 16.67 -14.27 -12.20
C VAL A 10 17.70 -13.15 -12.22
N THR A 11 18.49 -12.98 -11.16
CA THR A 11 19.55 -11.98 -11.10
C THR A 11 20.53 -12.13 -12.25
N ARG A 12 21.02 -13.36 -12.51
CA ARG A 12 21.91 -13.64 -13.64
C ARG A 12 21.27 -13.29 -14.98
N LYS A 13 20.00 -13.66 -15.20
CA LYS A 13 19.27 -13.36 -16.44
C LYS A 13 19.10 -11.86 -16.66
N LEU A 14 18.78 -11.09 -15.62
CA LEU A 14 18.65 -9.63 -15.72
C LEU A 14 20.00 -8.98 -16.00
N SER A 15 21.07 -9.41 -15.30
CA SER A 15 22.42 -8.89 -15.47
C SER A 15 23.00 -9.13 -16.86
N GLN A 16 22.53 -10.14 -17.59
CA GLN A 16 22.89 -10.35 -19.00
C GLN A 16 22.33 -9.28 -19.94
N VAL A 17 21.23 -8.63 -19.56
CA VAL A 17 20.70 -7.45 -20.29
C VAL A 17 21.48 -6.20 -19.88
N SER A 18 21.56 -5.95 -18.57
CA SER A 18 22.37 -4.89 -17.96
C SER A 18 22.41 -5.08 -16.44
N PRO A 19 23.47 -4.64 -15.73
CA PRO A 19 23.52 -4.69 -14.26
C PRO A 19 22.34 -4.00 -13.57
N CYS A 20 21.70 -3.02 -14.24
CA CYS A 20 20.63 -2.18 -13.69
C CYS A 20 19.22 -2.58 -14.17
N PHE A 21 19.10 -3.62 -14.99
CA PHE A 21 17.84 -4.00 -15.62
C PHE A 21 16.78 -4.50 -14.60
N CYS A 22 15.50 -4.17 -14.83
CA CYS A 22 14.39 -4.45 -13.91
C CYS A 22 13.07 -4.60 -14.67
N LEU A 23 12.51 -5.80 -14.80
CA LEU A 23 11.28 -6.02 -15.59
C LEU A 23 10.08 -5.19 -15.09
N ALA A 24 9.98 -4.94 -13.79
CA ALA A 24 8.90 -4.13 -13.23
C ALA A 24 8.85 -2.71 -13.83
N LYS A 25 10.00 -2.14 -14.26
CA LYS A 25 10.04 -0.81 -14.89
C LYS A 25 9.35 -0.77 -16.26
N TRP A 26 9.20 -1.92 -16.91
CA TRP A 26 8.51 -2.08 -18.20
C TRP A 26 7.09 -2.62 -18.03
N LEU A 27 6.87 -3.55 -17.10
CA LEU A 27 5.65 -4.35 -17.05
C LEU A 27 4.66 -3.95 -15.94
N GLN A 28 5.12 -3.23 -14.92
CA GLN A 28 4.27 -2.73 -13.85
C GLN A 28 3.98 -1.24 -14.04
N VAL A 29 2.73 -0.85 -13.80
CA VAL A 29 2.31 0.55 -13.70
C VAL A 29 1.37 0.75 -12.52
N THR A 30 1.58 1.83 -11.78
CA THR A 30 0.60 2.36 -10.83
C THR A 30 0.15 3.73 -11.33
N ILE A 31 -1.17 3.93 -11.46
CA ILE A 31 -1.78 5.14 -12.03
C ILE A 31 -2.77 5.73 -11.03
N ASP A 32 -2.63 7.02 -10.75
CA ASP A 32 -3.63 7.85 -10.10
C ASP A 32 -4.33 8.65 -11.19
N ILE A 33 -5.54 8.20 -11.58
CA ILE A 33 -6.32 8.85 -12.64
C ILE A 33 -7.07 10.08 -12.15
N VAL A 34 -7.12 10.32 -10.83
CA VAL A 34 -7.72 11.51 -10.24
C VAL A 34 -6.80 12.71 -10.47
N HIS A 35 -5.51 12.54 -10.15
CA HIS A 35 -4.52 13.61 -10.23
C HIS A 35 -3.66 13.55 -11.51
N GLY A 36 -3.78 12.47 -12.30
CA GLY A 36 -2.97 12.29 -13.51
C GLY A 36 -1.50 12.04 -13.21
N THR A 37 -1.22 11.19 -12.23
CA THR A 37 0.16 10.81 -11.89
C THR A 37 0.38 9.33 -12.07
N THR A 38 1.65 8.95 -12.29
CA THR A 38 2.02 7.56 -12.50
C THR A 38 3.43 7.26 -11.99
N HIS A 39 3.71 5.99 -11.78
CA HIS A 39 5.01 5.43 -11.41
C HIS A 39 5.04 3.93 -11.81
N SER A 40 6.24 3.32 -11.90
CA SER A 40 6.37 1.94 -12.40
C SER A 40 6.39 0.88 -11.29
N CYS A 41 6.66 1.25 -10.04
CA CYS A 41 6.53 0.41 -8.85
C CYS A 41 6.34 1.31 -7.63
N HIS A 42 6.21 0.78 -6.41
CA HIS A 42 5.84 1.56 -5.23
C HIS A 42 6.99 2.38 -4.58
N HIS A 43 8.22 2.29 -5.09
CA HIS A 43 9.38 3.03 -4.52
C HIS A 43 9.60 4.41 -5.14
N PRO A 44 9.57 4.58 -6.48
CA PRO A 44 9.65 5.89 -7.09
C PRO A 44 8.55 6.83 -6.62
N ALA A 45 8.88 8.11 -6.54
CA ALA A 45 7.88 9.15 -6.40
C ALA A 45 6.94 9.11 -7.62
N ARG A 46 5.64 9.32 -7.37
CA ARG A 46 4.68 9.56 -8.45
C ARG A 46 5.07 10.82 -9.21
N HIS A 47 5.03 10.75 -10.54
CA HIS A 47 5.29 11.91 -11.40
C HIS A 47 4.06 12.22 -12.25
N PRO A 48 3.88 13.47 -12.69
CA PRO A 48 2.79 13.85 -13.59
C PRO A 48 2.84 13.09 -14.93
N ILE A 49 1.68 12.82 -15.50
CA ILE A 49 1.50 12.37 -16.88
C ILE A 49 1.31 13.64 -17.73
N PRO A 50 2.25 14.03 -18.61
CA PRO A 50 2.09 15.25 -19.38
C PRO A 50 0.87 15.17 -20.31
N LEU A 51 -0.04 16.16 -20.25
CA LEU A 51 -1.25 16.18 -21.09
C LEU A 51 -0.94 16.16 -22.58
N GLN A 52 0.13 16.83 -23.01
CA GLN A 52 0.55 16.84 -24.41
C GLN A 52 0.97 15.44 -24.90
N GLU A 53 1.66 14.67 -24.05
CA GLU A 53 1.99 13.27 -24.35
C GLU A 53 0.72 12.42 -24.43
N LEU A 54 -0.21 12.59 -23.48
CA LEU A 54 -1.46 11.84 -23.45
C LEU A 54 -2.41 12.14 -24.63
N GLN A 55 -2.45 13.40 -25.08
CA GLN A 55 -3.24 13.82 -26.25
C GLN A 55 -2.73 13.21 -27.55
N SER A 56 -1.41 13.04 -27.67
CA SER A 56 -0.77 12.46 -28.86
C SER A 56 -0.70 10.92 -28.79
N ASN A 57 -0.70 10.35 -27.60
CA ASN A 57 -0.58 8.92 -27.38
C ASN A 57 -1.28 8.48 -26.08
N LEU A 58 -2.37 7.72 -26.19
CA LEU A 58 -3.09 7.17 -25.03
C LEU A 58 -2.20 6.27 -24.16
N HIS A 59 -1.18 5.62 -24.74
CA HIS A 59 -0.26 4.77 -23.98
C HIS A 59 0.68 5.55 -23.05
N ALA A 60 0.68 6.90 -23.10
CA ALA A 60 1.44 7.74 -22.17
C ALA A 60 1.03 7.54 -20.70
N LEU A 61 -0.17 6.99 -20.43
CA LEU A 61 -0.57 6.55 -19.09
C LEU A 61 0.46 5.62 -18.43
N HIS A 62 1.14 4.78 -19.22
CA HIS A 62 2.25 3.94 -18.78
C HIS A 62 3.60 4.36 -19.36
N ASN A 63 3.61 4.88 -20.59
CA ASN A 63 4.82 5.06 -21.39
C ASN A 63 5.22 6.54 -21.55
N THR A 64 5.16 7.32 -20.47
CA THR A 64 5.65 8.71 -20.52
C THR A 64 7.11 8.76 -20.99
N ASN A 65 7.51 9.87 -21.63
CA ASN A 65 8.89 10.08 -22.04
C ASN A 65 9.84 10.00 -20.84
N PHE A 66 9.42 10.51 -19.68
CA PHE A 66 10.17 10.36 -18.43
C PHE A 66 10.49 8.88 -18.16
N LYS A 67 9.50 7.99 -18.13
CA LYS A 67 9.73 6.55 -17.86
C LYS A 67 10.59 5.89 -18.93
N LYS A 68 10.41 6.26 -20.21
CA LYS A 68 11.24 5.76 -21.32
C LYS A 68 12.72 6.14 -21.12
N GLN A 69 13.03 7.36 -20.69
CA GLN A 69 14.41 7.74 -20.36
C GLN A 69 15.01 6.92 -19.22
N GLN A 70 14.20 6.52 -18.23
CA GLN A 70 14.67 5.69 -17.11
C GLN A 70 14.95 4.25 -17.57
N ARG A 71 14.13 3.73 -18.49
CA ARG A 71 14.37 2.43 -19.15
C ARG A 71 15.66 2.47 -19.96
N LYS A 72 15.90 3.55 -20.71
CA LYS A 72 17.16 3.79 -21.44
C LYS A 72 18.37 3.77 -20.50
N ALA A 73 18.32 4.56 -19.42
CA ALA A 73 19.38 4.61 -18.43
C ALA A 73 19.70 3.22 -17.87
N MET A 74 18.67 2.44 -17.51
CA MET A 74 18.84 1.06 -17.03
C MET A 74 19.48 0.15 -18.08
N LEU A 75 19.08 0.23 -19.35
CA LEU A 75 19.67 -0.56 -20.44
C LEU A 75 21.14 -0.19 -20.69
N GLU A 76 21.50 1.07 -20.52
CA GLU A 76 22.86 1.59 -20.63
C GLU A 76 23.73 1.32 -19.37
N GLY A 77 23.19 0.63 -18.37
CA GLY A 77 23.92 0.27 -17.14
C GLY A 77 23.94 1.36 -16.07
N HIS A 78 23.19 2.45 -16.24
CA HIS A 78 23.05 3.49 -15.24
C HIS A 78 21.92 3.17 -14.26
N ARG A 79 22.11 3.52 -12.98
CA ARG A 79 21.12 3.33 -11.91
C ARG A 79 20.21 4.57 -11.81
N PRO A 80 18.90 4.51 -12.14
CA PRO A 80 17.99 5.62 -11.91
C PRO A 80 17.92 6.04 -10.44
N ALA A 81 18.02 7.35 -10.18
CA ALA A 81 17.99 7.91 -8.84
C ALA A 81 16.67 7.61 -8.09
N GLU A 82 15.54 7.53 -8.81
CA GLU A 82 14.23 7.21 -8.24
C GLU A 82 14.14 5.75 -7.71
N CYS A 83 15.11 4.89 -8.03
CA CYS A 83 15.16 3.49 -7.62
C CYS A 83 16.13 3.25 -6.45
N VAL A 84 16.55 4.32 -5.74
CA VAL A 84 17.56 4.27 -4.66
C VAL A 84 17.30 3.19 -3.62
N TYR A 85 16.04 2.92 -3.27
CA TYR A 85 15.70 1.84 -2.32
C TYR A 85 16.28 0.48 -2.73
N CYS A 86 16.19 0.13 -4.02
CA CYS A 86 16.74 -1.14 -4.51
C CYS A 86 18.26 -1.13 -4.52
N TRP A 87 18.86 0.01 -4.86
CA TRP A 87 20.32 0.18 -4.88
C TRP A 87 20.91 0.07 -3.48
N ASP A 88 20.27 0.69 -2.47
CA ASP A 88 20.70 0.61 -1.08
C ASP A 88 20.70 -0.83 -0.56
N ILE A 89 19.69 -1.63 -0.93
CA ILE A 89 19.61 -3.05 -0.54
C ILE A 89 20.73 -3.86 -1.21
N GLU A 90 20.95 -3.65 -2.50
CA GLU A 90 21.95 -4.37 -3.29
C GLU A 90 23.38 -4.03 -2.87
N ASP A 91 23.66 -2.74 -2.65
CA ASP A 91 24.98 -2.27 -2.22
C ASP A 91 25.30 -2.70 -0.78
N ALA A 92 24.27 -2.89 0.05
CA ALA A 92 24.43 -3.50 1.38
C ALA A 92 24.71 -5.01 1.34
N GLY A 93 24.48 -5.68 0.21
CA GLY A 93 24.78 -7.11 -0.01
C GLY A 93 24.02 -8.09 0.90
N SER A 94 22.93 -7.65 1.53
CA SER A 94 22.28 -8.39 2.63
C SER A 94 20.98 -9.10 2.24
N ALA A 95 20.37 -8.73 1.10
CA ALA A 95 19.10 -9.29 0.63
C ALA A 95 18.91 -9.03 -0.88
N TYR A 96 17.93 -9.70 -1.48
CA TYR A 96 17.45 -9.35 -2.81
C TYR A 96 16.56 -8.10 -2.72
N SER A 97 16.79 -7.13 -3.61
CA SER A 97 15.94 -5.96 -3.74
C SER A 97 14.60 -6.28 -4.39
N ASP A 98 13.66 -5.36 -4.24
CA ASP A 98 12.33 -5.47 -4.86
C ASP A 98 12.39 -5.55 -6.39
N ARG A 99 13.42 -5.00 -7.05
CA ARG A 99 13.57 -5.19 -8.50
C ARG A 99 13.80 -6.65 -8.87
N ILE A 100 14.58 -7.39 -8.09
CA ILE A 100 14.84 -8.81 -8.32
C ILE A 100 13.59 -9.62 -7.97
N VAL A 101 13.00 -9.35 -6.81
CA VAL A 101 11.79 -10.05 -6.34
C VAL A 101 10.65 -9.89 -7.34
N LYS A 102 10.31 -8.66 -7.74
CA LYS A 102 9.24 -8.39 -8.71
C LYS A 102 9.55 -8.93 -10.10
N SER A 103 10.79 -8.83 -10.56
CA SER A 103 11.18 -9.41 -11.85
C SER A 103 11.14 -10.94 -11.84
N SER A 104 11.14 -11.57 -10.66
CA SER A 104 10.99 -13.01 -10.53
C SER A 104 9.54 -13.47 -10.57
N ASP A 105 8.56 -12.57 -10.45
CA ASP A 105 7.14 -12.91 -10.34
C ASP A 105 6.56 -13.47 -11.66
N PRO A 106 5.50 -14.29 -11.60
CA PRO A 106 4.85 -14.86 -12.78
C PRO A 106 4.28 -13.83 -13.77
N TRP A 107 3.91 -12.63 -13.29
CA TRP A 107 3.43 -11.55 -14.16
C TRP A 107 4.57 -10.86 -14.93
N ALA A 108 5.83 -11.07 -14.54
CA ALA A 108 6.98 -10.37 -15.13
C ALA A 108 7.94 -11.30 -15.89
N LEU A 109 8.47 -12.32 -15.21
CA LEU A 109 9.58 -13.13 -15.71
C LEU A 109 9.34 -13.78 -17.08
N PRO A 110 8.13 -14.31 -17.40
CA PRO A 110 7.86 -14.91 -18.70
C PRO A 110 8.06 -13.96 -19.89
N PHE A 111 7.98 -12.65 -19.66
CA PHE A 111 8.06 -11.61 -20.69
C PHE A 111 9.50 -11.07 -20.87
N LEU A 112 10.51 -11.63 -20.20
CA LEU A 112 11.88 -11.13 -20.27
C LEU A 112 12.43 -11.08 -21.69
N ASP A 113 12.23 -12.15 -22.47
CA ASP A 113 12.79 -12.27 -23.81
C ASP A 113 12.12 -11.30 -24.81
N GLU A 114 10.82 -11.04 -24.62
CA GLU A 114 10.10 -10.00 -25.36
C GLU A 114 10.65 -8.61 -25.00
N ILE A 115 10.66 -8.26 -23.72
CA ILE A 115 11.04 -6.91 -23.27
C ILE A 115 12.49 -6.57 -23.64
N LYS A 116 13.43 -7.51 -23.52
CA LYS A 116 14.84 -7.24 -23.87
C LYS A 116 15.06 -7.02 -25.37
N SER A 117 14.11 -7.42 -26.21
CA SER A 117 14.17 -7.23 -27.66
C SER A 117 13.58 -5.90 -28.14
N LEU A 118 12.83 -5.22 -27.27
CA LEU A 118 12.21 -3.93 -27.58
C LEU A 118 13.22 -2.78 -27.47
N PRO A 119 13.10 -1.74 -28.32
CA PRO A 119 13.86 -0.52 -28.11
C PRO A 119 13.41 0.19 -26.83
N TRP A 120 14.30 1.00 -26.24
CA TRP A 120 14.06 1.65 -24.95
C TRP A 120 12.85 2.60 -24.94
N ASP A 121 12.48 3.13 -26.12
CA ASP A 121 11.39 4.07 -26.35
C ASP A 121 10.09 3.41 -26.84
N ALA A 122 10.04 2.08 -26.92
CA ALA A 122 8.82 1.35 -27.25
C ALA A 122 7.69 1.65 -26.24
N ASP A 123 6.47 1.70 -26.76
CA ASP A 123 5.28 1.61 -25.91
C ASP A 123 5.08 0.15 -25.52
N VAL A 124 5.04 -0.09 -24.22
CA VAL A 124 4.82 -1.42 -23.64
C VAL A 124 3.42 -1.45 -23.05
N LEU A 125 2.69 -2.54 -23.23
CA LEU A 125 1.48 -2.80 -22.47
C LEU A 125 1.86 -3.45 -21.14
N PRO A 126 1.39 -2.95 -20.00
CA PRO A 126 1.72 -3.55 -18.71
C PRO A 126 1.05 -4.91 -18.57
N THR A 127 1.64 -5.79 -17.77
CA THR A 127 1.04 -7.05 -17.30
C THR A 127 0.57 -6.94 -15.85
N TYR A 128 1.02 -5.90 -15.13
CA TYR A 128 0.54 -5.52 -13.80
C TYR A 128 0.10 -4.06 -13.83
N LEU A 129 -1.19 -3.83 -13.57
CA LEU A 129 -1.77 -2.49 -13.42
C LEU A 129 -2.31 -2.33 -12.01
N GLU A 130 -1.84 -1.31 -11.29
CA GLU A 130 -2.51 -0.78 -10.11
C GLU A 130 -3.13 0.58 -10.44
N VAL A 131 -4.40 0.77 -10.11
CA VAL A 131 -5.12 2.00 -10.42
C VAL A 131 -5.85 2.53 -9.19
N MET A 132 -5.60 3.79 -8.88
CA MET A 132 -6.43 4.59 -7.98
C MET A 132 -7.54 5.22 -8.80
N LEU A 133 -8.74 4.63 -8.73
CA LEU A 133 -9.89 5.07 -9.53
C LEU A 133 -10.49 6.38 -9.01
N ASP A 134 -10.40 6.63 -7.71
CA ASP A 134 -11.12 7.68 -7.01
C ASP A 134 -10.41 8.02 -5.69
N ASP A 135 -10.63 9.23 -5.17
CA ASP A 135 -10.15 9.67 -3.86
C ASP A 135 -11.26 9.59 -2.79
N ARG A 136 -12.50 9.28 -3.18
CA ARG A 136 -13.62 9.18 -2.24
C ARG A 136 -13.36 8.16 -1.14
N CYS A 137 -13.40 8.59 0.10
CA CYS A 137 -13.22 7.74 1.29
C CYS A 137 -14.12 8.20 2.43
N ASN A 138 -14.64 7.28 3.24
CA ASN A 138 -15.46 7.58 4.42
C ASN A 138 -14.70 7.41 5.76
N LEU A 139 -13.41 7.04 5.72
CA LEU A 139 -12.55 7.01 6.90
C LEU A 139 -11.63 8.23 6.95
N SER A 140 -11.14 8.54 8.15
CA SER A 140 -10.13 9.57 8.37
C SER A 140 -8.91 9.02 9.11
N CYS A 141 -8.18 8.11 8.46
CA CYS A 141 -7.03 7.43 9.04
C CYS A 141 -5.91 8.41 9.43
N ALA A 142 -5.24 8.15 10.55
CA ALA A 142 -4.27 9.06 11.19
C ALA A 142 -3.07 9.41 10.30
N TYR A 143 -2.64 8.48 9.44
CA TYR A 143 -1.48 8.64 8.55
C TYR A 143 -1.85 8.93 7.09
N CYS A 144 -3.14 9.00 6.75
CA CYS A 144 -3.60 9.19 5.37
C CYS A 144 -3.50 10.67 4.93
N MET A 145 -3.46 10.94 3.63
CA MET A 145 -3.23 12.27 3.04
C MET A 145 -4.45 12.75 2.24
N ALA A 146 -4.60 14.07 2.08
CA ALA A 146 -5.73 14.65 1.33
C ALA A 146 -5.76 14.22 -0.15
N ASP A 147 -4.59 14.06 -0.78
CA ASP A 147 -4.50 13.66 -2.20
C ASP A 147 -5.04 12.25 -2.50
N ILE A 148 -5.39 11.44 -1.50
CA ILE A 148 -5.91 10.08 -1.72
C ILE A 148 -7.18 9.80 -0.90
N SER A 149 -7.74 10.82 -0.26
CA SER A 149 -8.88 10.65 0.65
C SER A 149 -9.67 11.95 0.77
N SER A 150 -10.87 11.97 0.17
CA SER A 150 -11.80 13.09 0.24
C SER A 150 -12.18 13.47 1.68
N SER A 151 -12.29 12.49 2.59
CA SER A 151 -12.50 12.75 4.02
C SER A 151 -11.36 13.55 4.67
N ILE A 152 -10.11 13.30 4.28
CA ILE A 152 -8.94 14.05 4.77
C ILE A 152 -8.88 15.41 4.10
N ALA A 153 -9.16 15.49 2.79
CA ALA A 153 -9.25 16.77 2.09
C ALA A 153 -10.29 17.70 2.73
N ALA A 154 -11.48 17.19 3.07
CA ALA A 154 -12.53 17.93 3.77
C ALA A 154 -12.09 18.36 5.18
N GLU A 155 -11.39 17.50 5.91
CA GLU A 155 -10.83 17.84 7.23
C GLU A 155 -9.81 19.00 7.12
N MET A 156 -8.91 18.92 6.14
CA MET A 156 -7.89 19.94 5.91
C MET A 156 -8.49 21.26 5.43
N ALA A 157 -9.52 21.24 4.58
CA ALA A 157 -10.25 22.43 4.19
C ALA A 157 -10.91 23.14 5.39
N LYS A 158 -11.41 22.37 6.36
CA LYS A 158 -12.10 22.90 7.55
C LYS A 158 -11.15 23.44 8.60
N PHE A 159 -10.05 22.75 8.87
CA PHE A 159 -9.19 23.03 10.03
C PHE A 159 -7.77 23.46 9.67
N GLY A 160 -7.39 23.40 8.40
CA GLY A 160 -6.02 23.57 7.95
C GLY A 160 -5.10 22.40 8.33
N PRO A 161 -3.79 22.54 8.05
CA PRO A 161 -2.78 21.53 8.37
C PRO A 161 -2.73 21.27 9.87
N TYR A 162 -2.23 20.10 10.27
CA TYR A 162 -1.92 19.85 11.68
C TYR A 162 -0.72 20.71 12.12
N PRO A 163 -0.65 21.10 13.40
CA PRO A 163 0.41 21.96 13.94
C PRO A 163 1.71 21.16 14.22
N VAL A 164 2.13 20.30 13.31
CA VAL A 164 3.42 19.59 13.39
C VAL A 164 4.50 20.39 12.67
N SER A 165 5.75 19.93 12.69
CA SER A 165 6.85 20.68 12.06
C SER A 165 6.68 20.88 10.55
N ASP A 166 5.99 19.95 9.88
CA ASP A 166 5.60 20.12 8.48
C ASP A 166 4.40 21.08 8.37
N LYS A 167 4.63 22.28 7.86
CA LYS A 167 3.59 23.31 7.72
C LYS A 167 2.51 22.96 6.69
N GLY A 168 2.81 22.08 5.75
CA GLY A 168 1.87 21.61 4.73
C GLY A 168 1.19 20.30 5.12
N HIS A 169 1.29 19.88 6.39
CA HIS A 169 0.94 18.53 6.78
C HIS A 169 -0.48 18.13 6.37
N ARG A 170 -0.56 17.07 5.55
CA ARG A 170 -1.78 16.46 4.98
C ARG A 170 -2.57 17.35 4.03
N MET A 171 -2.12 18.57 3.74
CA MET A 171 -2.72 19.41 2.71
C MET A 171 -2.59 18.70 1.35
N PRO A 172 -3.56 18.89 0.44
CA PRO A 172 -3.42 18.40 -0.92
C PRO A 172 -2.21 19.06 -1.57
N THR A 173 -1.40 18.25 -2.25
CA THR A 173 -0.19 18.71 -2.95
C THR A 173 -0.29 18.51 -4.45
N HIS A 174 -1.32 17.80 -4.92
CA HIS A 174 -1.53 17.52 -6.33
C HIS A 174 -2.84 18.16 -6.80
N PRO A 175 -2.82 18.94 -7.90
CA PRO A 175 -4.04 19.53 -8.42
C PRO A 175 -4.95 18.43 -8.98
N VAL A 176 -6.24 18.56 -8.72
CA VAL A 176 -7.27 17.79 -9.42
C VAL A 176 -7.66 18.56 -10.68
N PRO A 177 -7.53 17.97 -11.89
CA PRO A 177 -7.99 18.60 -13.12
C PRO A 177 -9.49 18.87 -13.13
N ASP A 178 -9.91 19.87 -13.92
CA ASP A 178 -11.32 20.18 -14.12
C ASP A 178 -12.09 19.03 -14.78
N ASP A 179 -13.40 18.99 -14.53
CA ASP A 179 -14.31 18.09 -15.23
C ASP A 179 -14.67 18.64 -16.63
N PRO A 180 -14.63 17.80 -17.69
CA PRO A 180 -14.30 16.38 -17.67
C PRO A 180 -12.79 16.13 -17.47
N ASN A 181 -12.44 15.32 -16.46
CA ASN A 181 -11.05 15.00 -16.16
C ASN A 181 -10.38 14.22 -17.32
N PRO A 182 -9.32 14.77 -17.95
CA PRO A 182 -8.71 14.18 -19.15
C PRO A 182 -8.04 12.82 -18.89
N TYR A 183 -7.54 12.58 -17.68
CA TYR A 183 -6.89 11.31 -17.34
C TYR A 183 -7.91 10.20 -17.15
N VAL A 184 -9.05 10.51 -16.53
CA VAL A 184 -10.19 9.59 -16.42
C VAL A 184 -10.71 9.23 -17.81
N ALA A 185 -10.93 10.23 -18.66
CA ALA A 185 -11.38 10.00 -20.04
C ALA A 185 -10.38 9.17 -20.86
N ALA A 186 -9.07 9.41 -20.70
CA ALA A 186 -8.05 8.62 -21.37
C ALA A 186 -7.97 7.19 -20.85
N PHE A 187 -8.10 6.99 -19.53
CA PHE A 187 -8.07 5.66 -18.91
C PHE A 187 -9.16 4.75 -19.47
N TRP A 188 -10.39 5.24 -19.59
CA TRP A 188 -11.50 4.44 -20.13
C TRP A 188 -11.35 4.09 -21.60
N LYS A 189 -10.64 4.91 -22.39
CA LYS A 189 -10.27 4.57 -23.77
C LYS A 189 -9.10 3.57 -23.83
N TRP A 190 -8.23 3.60 -22.83
CA TRP A 190 -7.00 2.81 -22.79
C TRP A 190 -7.20 1.40 -22.23
N ILE A 191 -7.99 1.24 -21.16
CA ILE A 191 -8.13 -0.02 -20.44
C ILE A 191 -8.58 -1.21 -21.32
N PRO A 192 -9.48 -1.08 -22.32
CA PRO A 192 -9.87 -2.22 -23.15
C PRO A 192 -8.70 -2.79 -23.97
N ALA A 193 -7.74 -1.96 -24.38
CA ALA A 193 -6.56 -2.41 -25.12
C ALA A 193 -5.52 -3.10 -24.21
N VAL A 194 -5.59 -2.86 -22.90
CA VAL A 194 -4.61 -3.35 -21.92
C VAL A 194 -5.08 -4.64 -21.26
N LEU A 195 -6.39 -4.76 -21.00
CA LEU A 195 -7.00 -5.91 -20.32
C LEU A 195 -6.55 -7.28 -20.85
N PRO A 196 -6.48 -7.53 -22.18
CA PRO A 196 -6.04 -8.82 -22.70
C PRO A 196 -4.60 -9.20 -22.31
N ASN A 197 -3.76 -8.22 -21.97
CA ASN A 197 -2.36 -8.42 -21.59
C ASN A 197 -2.16 -8.49 -20.06
N LEU A 198 -3.15 -8.09 -19.25
CA LEU A 198 -3.00 -8.05 -17.81
C LEU A 198 -3.01 -9.46 -17.20
N LYS A 199 -2.07 -9.67 -16.28
CA LYS A 199 -2.07 -10.79 -15.33
C LYS A 199 -2.53 -10.34 -13.96
N VAL A 200 -2.32 -9.07 -13.61
CA VAL A 200 -2.80 -8.47 -12.35
C VAL A 200 -3.44 -7.12 -12.63
N LEU A 201 -4.68 -6.97 -12.17
CA LEU A 201 -5.38 -5.70 -12.08
C LEU A 201 -5.70 -5.42 -10.61
N ARG A 202 -5.03 -4.42 -10.04
CA ARG A 202 -5.19 -3.99 -8.66
C ARG A 202 -5.92 -2.66 -8.59
N VAL A 203 -7.02 -2.61 -7.85
CA VAL A 203 -7.78 -1.38 -7.63
C VAL A 203 -7.57 -0.87 -6.20
N THR A 204 -7.26 0.41 -6.09
CA THR A 204 -7.05 1.13 -4.83
C THR A 204 -7.67 2.53 -4.92
N GLY A 205 -7.34 3.41 -3.97
CA GLY A 205 -7.73 4.81 -3.93
C GLY A 205 -8.10 5.23 -2.52
N GLY A 206 -9.15 6.04 -2.40
CA GLY A 206 -9.81 6.24 -1.12
C GLY A 206 -10.45 4.94 -0.60
N GLU A 207 -11.68 4.67 -1.03
CA GLU A 207 -12.38 3.41 -0.81
C GLU A 207 -13.04 2.98 -2.13
N PRO A 208 -12.50 1.98 -2.84
CA PRO A 208 -13.03 1.56 -4.13
C PRO A 208 -14.52 1.21 -4.10
N LEU A 209 -15.02 0.63 -3.01
CA LEU A 209 -16.43 0.22 -2.89
C LEU A 209 -17.39 1.42 -2.79
N LEU A 210 -16.89 2.65 -2.64
CA LEU A 210 -17.69 3.88 -2.70
C LEU A 210 -17.67 4.56 -4.08
N SER A 211 -16.85 4.07 -5.01
CA SER A 211 -16.66 4.69 -6.32
C SER A 211 -17.58 4.08 -7.38
N GLY A 212 -18.29 4.93 -8.13
CA GLY A 212 -19.03 4.51 -9.33
C GLY A 212 -18.10 3.98 -10.43
N ARG A 213 -16.84 4.42 -10.45
CA ARG A 213 -15.83 3.96 -11.42
C ARG A 213 -15.46 2.50 -11.23
N LEU A 214 -15.56 1.96 -10.00
CA LEU A 214 -15.40 0.52 -9.79
C LEU A 214 -16.51 -0.24 -10.53
N GLN A 215 -17.76 0.23 -10.48
CA GLN A 215 -18.87 -0.40 -11.17
C GLN A 215 -18.71 -0.38 -12.70
N GLU A 216 -18.20 0.72 -13.26
CA GLU A 216 -17.81 0.81 -14.67
C GLU A 216 -16.73 -0.22 -15.02
N LEU A 217 -15.68 -0.34 -14.21
CA LEU A 217 -14.60 -1.31 -14.42
C LEU A 217 -15.10 -2.77 -14.36
N LEU A 218 -15.90 -3.13 -13.35
CA LEU A 218 -16.48 -4.47 -13.24
C LEU A 218 -17.40 -4.78 -14.43
N THR A 219 -18.11 -3.77 -14.96
CA THR A 219 -18.94 -3.91 -16.16
C THR A 219 -18.10 -4.20 -17.39
N ILE A 220 -16.95 -3.52 -17.56
CA ILE A 220 -16.02 -3.80 -18.65
C ILE A 220 -15.47 -5.23 -18.53
N LEU A 221 -15.06 -5.66 -17.33
CA LEU A 221 -14.55 -7.01 -17.10
C LEU A 221 -15.55 -8.10 -17.51
N ARG A 222 -16.85 -7.90 -17.27
CA ARG A 222 -17.90 -8.87 -17.67
C ARG A 222 -18.05 -9.07 -19.18
N GLN A 223 -17.51 -8.17 -19.99
CA GLN A 223 -17.73 -8.21 -21.45
C GLN A 223 -16.87 -9.26 -22.16
N ASP A 224 -15.77 -9.70 -21.54
CA ASP A 224 -14.85 -10.66 -22.12
C ASP A 224 -14.28 -11.60 -21.03
N LYS A 225 -13.62 -12.68 -21.45
CA LYS A 225 -13.02 -13.65 -20.56
C LYS A 225 -11.53 -13.41 -20.39
N HIS A 226 -11.09 -13.24 -19.15
CA HIS A 226 -9.69 -13.12 -18.79
C HIS A 226 -9.31 -14.17 -17.73
N PRO A 227 -9.24 -15.46 -18.09
CA PRO A 227 -9.05 -16.56 -17.14
C PRO A 227 -7.66 -16.55 -16.46
N ASP A 228 -6.71 -15.78 -16.96
CA ASP A 228 -5.38 -15.59 -16.36
C ASP A 228 -5.28 -14.35 -15.48
N LEU A 229 -6.35 -13.53 -15.39
CA LEU A 229 -6.34 -12.26 -14.69
C LEU A 229 -6.65 -12.45 -13.20
N THR A 230 -5.76 -11.94 -12.35
CA THR A 230 -6.04 -11.72 -10.93
C THR A 230 -6.58 -10.32 -10.71
N LEU A 231 -7.83 -10.21 -10.24
CA LEU A 231 -8.39 -8.97 -9.73
C LEU A 231 -8.06 -8.81 -8.25
N ILE A 232 -7.37 -7.72 -7.89
CA ILE A 232 -7.02 -7.40 -6.52
C ILE A 232 -7.77 -6.14 -6.09
N ILE A 233 -8.49 -6.18 -4.98
CA ILE A 233 -9.19 -5.02 -4.42
C ILE A 233 -8.59 -4.63 -3.07
N ASN A 234 -8.16 -3.37 -2.94
CA ASN A 234 -7.77 -2.76 -1.68
C ASN A 234 -8.95 -2.00 -1.09
N SER A 235 -9.57 -2.53 -0.03
CA SER A 235 -10.72 -1.91 0.64
C SER A 235 -10.53 -1.92 2.15
N HIS A 236 -10.88 -0.84 2.84
CA HIS A 236 -10.88 -0.82 4.31
C HIS A 236 -12.12 -1.50 4.92
N LEU A 237 -13.02 -2.06 4.09
CA LEU A 237 -14.20 -2.86 4.46
C LEU A 237 -15.19 -2.18 5.41
N SER A 238 -15.06 -0.87 5.62
CA SER A 238 -15.89 -0.08 6.54
C SER A 238 -16.99 0.64 5.76
N VAL A 239 -17.68 -0.08 4.89
CA VAL A 239 -18.81 0.42 4.09
C VAL A 239 -20.13 -0.24 4.53
N GLY A 240 -21.26 0.18 3.95
CA GLY A 240 -22.57 -0.40 4.24
C GLY A 240 -22.63 -1.88 3.84
N SER A 241 -23.31 -2.73 4.62
CA SER A 241 -23.39 -4.17 4.37
C SER A 241 -23.96 -4.48 2.99
N GLN A 242 -24.94 -3.72 2.51
CA GLN A 242 -25.52 -3.91 1.17
C GLN A 242 -24.49 -3.68 0.04
N ALA A 243 -23.59 -2.70 0.20
CA ALA A 243 -22.54 -2.45 -0.78
C ALA A 243 -21.48 -3.57 -0.78
N LEU A 244 -21.17 -4.12 0.39
CA LEU A 244 -20.29 -5.30 0.52
C LEU A 244 -20.89 -6.53 -0.15
N GLU A 245 -22.15 -6.85 0.17
CA GLU A 245 -22.82 -8.02 -0.43
C GLU A 245 -22.94 -7.88 -1.94
N LEU A 246 -23.37 -6.72 -2.43
CA LEU A 246 -23.43 -6.46 -3.88
C LEU A 246 -22.04 -6.64 -4.51
N PHE A 247 -20.99 -6.09 -3.93
CA PHE A 247 -19.63 -6.25 -4.45
C PHE A 247 -19.19 -7.73 -4.46
N PHE A 248 -19.48 -8.50 -3.41
CA PHE A 248 -19.14 -9.92 -3.38
C PHE A 248 -19.94 -10.73 -4.40
N ASP A 249 -21.25 -10.50 -4.56
CA ASP A 249 -22.07 -11.11 -5.61
C ASP A 249 -21.47 -10.84 -7.00
N GLN A 250 -21.01 -9.61 -7.23
CA GLN A 250 -20.39 -9.20 -8.48
C GLN A 250 -19.04 -9.88 -8.74
N VAL A 251 -18.25 -10.15 -7.70
CA VAL A 251 -16.98 -10.88 -7.82
C VAL A 251 -17.22 -12.37 -8.09
N GLU A 252 -18.22 -12.98 -7.45
CA GLU A 252 -18.62 -14.37 -7.74
C GLU A 252 -19.03 -14.53 -9.21
N ASP A 253 -19.90 -13.64 -9.70
CA ASP A 253 -20.31 -13.62 -11.11
C ASP A 253 -19.10 -13.51 -12.06
N LEU A 254 -18.12 -12.66 -11.76
CA LEU A 254 -16.90 -12.55 -12.57
C LEU A 254 -16.05 -13.83 -12.57
N LEU A 255 -15.98 -14.54 -11.44
CA LEU A 255 -15.25 -15.80 -11.33
C LEU A 255 -15.99 -16.93 -12.07
N GLU A 256 -17.31 -17.06 -11.86
CA GLU A 256 -18.15 -18.10 -12.46
C GLU A 256 -18.20 -17.99 -13.99
N THR A 257 -18.26 -16.75 -14.51
CA THR A 257 -18.27 -16.48 -15.96
C THR A 257 -16.87 -16.53 -16.60
N GLN A 258 -15.82 -16.70 -15.79
CA GLN A 258 -14.41 -16.60 -16.20
C GLN A 258 -14.01 -15.24 -16.79
N ALA A 259 -14.75 -14.19 -16.43
CA ALA A 259 -14.35 -12.81 -16.72
C ALA A 259 -13.02 -12.47 -16.04
N ILE A 260 -12.75 -13.07 -14.88
CA ILE A 260 -11.45 -13.11 -14.21
C ILE A 260 -11.10 -14.54 -13.83
N GLY A 261 -9.81 -14.83 -13.64
CA GLY A 261 -9.33 -16.13 -13.15
C GLY A 261 -9.27 -16.22 -11.63
N HIS A 262 -8.84 -15.14 -10.99
CA HIS A 262 -8.56 -15.12 -9.56
C HIS A 262 -8.97 -13.81 -8.90
N PHE A 263 -9.25 -13.88 -7.60
CA PHE A 263 -9.57 -12.74 -6.77
C PHE A 263 -8.65 -12.68 -5.55
N GLU A 264 -8.22 -11.48 -5.17
CA GLU A 264 -7.57 -11.23 -3.88
C GLU A 264 -8.16 -9.97 -3.23
N LEU A 265 -8.37 -10.03 -1.92
CA LEU A 265 -8.90 -8.93 -1.13
C LEU A 265 -7.86 -8.48 -0.12
N TYR A 266 -7.49 -7.20 -0.17
CA TYR A 266 -6.56 -6.58 0.76
C TYR A 266 -7.30 -5.56 1.62
N THR A 267 -7.16 -5.65 2.94
CA THR A 267 -7.80 -4.72 3.88
C THR A 267 -6.83 -4.15 4.88
N SER A 268 -6.86 -2.84 5.08
CA SER A 268 -5.95 -2.17 6.02
C SER A 268 -6.43 -2.29 7.46
N LEU A 269 -5.61 -2.89 8.32
CA LEU A 269 -5.88 -3.15 9.74
C LEU A 269 -4.60 -3.02 10.56
N ASP A 270 -4.51 -1.95 11.35
CA ASP A 270 -3.23 -1.50 11.93
C ASP A 270 -3.04 -1.88 13.41
N ALA A 271 -4.12 -2.24 14.09
CA ALA A 271 -4.19 -2.58 15.51
C ALA A 271 -5.47 -3.40 15.78
N ALA A 272 -5.72 -3.78 17.03
CA ALA A 272 -6.97 -4.42 17.45
C ALA A 272 -7.83 -3.50 18.33
N GLY A 273 -9.16 -3.60 18.20
CA GLY A 273 -10.13 -2.95 19.08
C GLY A 273 -10.11 -1.41 19.02
N PRO A 274 -10.32 -0.71 20.14
CA PRO A 274 -10.35 0.75 20.18
C PRO A 274 -9.11 1.45 19.59
N PRO A 275 -7.87 0.94 19.78
CA PRO A 275 -6.70 1.43 19.03
C PRO A 275 -6.88 1.45 17.50
N ALA A 276 -7.48 0.41 16.92
CA ALA A 276 -7.72 0.34 15.48
C ALA A 276 -8.69 1.44 15.02
N GLU A 277 -9.75 1.67 15.79
CA GLU A 277 -10.78 2.69 15.53
C GLU A 277 -10.28 4.12 15.81
N TYR A 278 -9.25 4.26 16.65
CA TYR A 278 -8.53 5.52 16.82
C TYR A 278 -7.65 5.80 15.60
N ILE A 279 -6.85 4.83 15.16
CA ILE A 279 -5.98 4.97 13.97
C ILE A 279 -6.83 5.22 12.73
N ARG A 280 -7.91 4.45 12.55
CA ARG A 280 -8.79 4.50 11.38
C ARG A 280 -10.14 5.07 11.77
N CYS A 281 -10.18 6.36 12.11
CA CYS A 281 -11.41 7.02 12.55
C CYS A 281 -12.56 6.82 11.54
N GLY A 282 -13.68 6.27 12.03
CA GLY A 282 -14.85 5.85 11.25
C GLY A 282 -14.97 4.33 11.09
N MET A 283 -13.91 3.57 11.42
CA MET A 283 -13.93 2.10 11.42
C MET A 283 -14.72 1.57 12.63
N GLU A 284 -15.43 0.47 12.39
CA GLU A 284 -15.98 -0.41 13.42
C GLU A 284 -15.19 -1.72 13.39
N TYR A 285 -14.28 -1.92 14.36
CA TYR A 285 -13.28 -2.98 14.28
C TYR A 285 -13.89 -4.37 14.14
N ARG A 286 -14.92 -4.67 14.93
CA ARG A 286 -15.60 -5.97 14.92
C ARG A 286 -16.31 -6.25 13.60
N LYS A 287 -16.90 -5.23 12.98
CA LYS A 287 -17.53 -5.36 11.67
C LYS A 287 -16.49 -5.72 10.61
N VAL A 288 -15.33 -5.05 10.61
CA VAL A 288 -14.25 -5.37 9.66
C VAL A 288 -13.71 -6.79 9.86
N MET A 289 -13.46 -7.23 11.09
CA MET A 289 -13.04 -8.60 11.38
C MET A 289 -14.07 -9.64 10.91
N ASN A 290 -15.37 -9.37 11.12
CA ASN A 290 -16.44 -10.22 10.62
C ASN A 290 -16.48 -10.25 9.08
N THR A 291 -16.32 -9.11 8.41
CA THR A 291 -16.28 -9.04 6.94
C THR A 291 -15.07 -9.79 6.37
N ILE A 292 -13.90 -9.74 7.02
CA ILE A 292 -12.74 -10.55 6.63
C ILE A 292 -13.08 -12.03 6.67
N ALA A 293 -13.71 -12.49 7.76
CA ALA A 293 -14.12 -13.89 7.90
C ALA A 293 -15.19 -14.28 6.86
N THR A 294 -16.16 -13.40 6.57
CA THR A 294 -17.17 -13.61 5.53
C THR A 294 -16.52 -13.74 4.15
N ALA A 295 -15.65 -12.80 3.78
CA ALA A 295 -14.96 -12.82 2.49
C ALA A 295 -14.11 -14.09 2.34
N ALA A 296 -13.34 -14.46 3.37
CA ALA A 296 -12.48 -15.65 3.33
C ALA A 296 -13.27 -16.96 3.22
N ARG A 297 -14.46 -17.06 3.84
CA ARG A 297 -15.37 -18.21 3.68
C ARG A 297 -16.02 -18.25 2.29
N ARG A 298 -16.43 -17.08 1.80
CA ARG A 298 -17.14 -16.92 0.53
C ARG A 298 -16.22 -17.20 -0.66
N PHE A 299 -14.95 -16.80 -0.55
CA PHE A 299 -13.93 -16.99 -1.58
C PHE A 299 -12.77 -17.86 -1.06
N PRO A 300 -12.95 -19.19 -0.92
CA PRO A 300 -11.94 -20.07 -0.31
C PRO A 300 -10.62 -20.15 -1.09
N GLU A 301 -10.65 -19.85 -2.40
CA GLU A 301 -9.46 -19.80 -3.26
C GLU A 301 -8.78 -18.41 -3.29
N ALA A 302 -9.46 -17.37 -2.82
CA ALA A 302 -8.94 -16.01 -2.80
C ALA A 302 -8.02 -15.80 -1.60
N LYS A 303 -6.97 -15.00 -1.79
CA LYS A 303 -6.18 -14.49 -0.65
C LYS A 303 -6.93 -13.33 -0.01
N VAL A 304 -7.17 -13.41 1.30
CA VAL A 304 -7.72 -12.29 2.09
C VAL A 304 -6.64 -11.79 3.04
N VAL A 305 -6.07 -10.62 2.73
CA VAL A 305 -4.87 -10.11 3.37
C VAL A 305 -5.18 -8.91 4.25
N ALA A 306 -5.00 -9.05 5.56
CA ALA A 306 -4.97 -7.92 6.49
C ALA A 306 -3.61 -7.22 6.37
N MET A 307 -3.59 -5.99 5.87
CA MET A 307 -2.41 -5.15 5.73
C MET A 307 -2.24 -4.22 6.93
N CYS A 308 -1.09 -4.25 7.58
CA CYS A 308 -0.77 -3.39 8.70
C CYS A 308 0.34 -2.40 8.31
N ALA A 309 0.02 -1.10 8.35
CA ALA A 309 1.02 -0.04 8.38
C ALA A 309 1.50 0.13 9.83
N PHE A 310 2.35 -0.79 10.28
CA PHE A 310 2.80 -0.89 11.66
C PHE A 310 3.47 0.42 12.11
N ASN A 311 2.84 1.09 13.07
CA ASN A 311 3.22 2.43 13.49
C ASN A 311 3.14 2.55 15.02
N LEU A 312 3.51 3.72 15.55
CA LEU A 312 3.58 4.00 16.99
C LEU A 312 2.26 3.73 17.74
N LEU A 313 1.10 3.90 17.10
CA LEU A 313 -0.21 3.63 17.69
C LEU A 313 -0.56 2.13 17.69
N SER A 314 0.07 1.33 16.82
CA SER A 314 -0.13 -0.12 16.74
C SER A 314 0.39 -0.86 17.98
N LEU A 315 1.44 -0.35 18.63
CA LEU A 315 2.19 -1.07 19.68
C LEU A 315 1.30 -1.55 20.84
N SER A 316 0.27 -0.77 21.19
CA SER A 316 -0.71 -1.07 22.24
C SER A 316 -1.40 -2.43 22.11
N SER A 317 -1.84 -2.78 20.90
CA SER A 317 -2.73 -3.92 20.67
C SER A 317 -2.34 -4.78 19.48
N PHE A 318 -1.13 -4.59 18.93
CA PHE A 318 -0.65 -5.42 17.82
C PHE A 318 -0.55 -6.91 18.19
N GLY A 319 -0.12 -7.24 19.41
CA GLY A 319 -0.12 -8.62 19.89
C GLY A 319 -1.53 -9.25 19.92
N LEU A 320 -2.56 -8.45 20.24
CA LEU A 320 -3.96 -8.90 20.18
C LEU A 320 -4.41 -9.10 18.73
N LEU A 321 -4.04 -8.20 17.81
CA LEU A 321 -4.31 -8.38 16.38
C LEU A 321 -3.66 -9.66 15.85
N LEU A 322 -2.41 -9.93 16.23
CA LEU A 322 -1.72 -11.18 15.88
C LEU A 322 -2.45 -12.41 16.44
N ALA A 323 -3.00 -12.33 17.65
CA ALA A 323 -3.79 -13.40 18.25
C ALA A 323 -5.09 -13.67 17.47
N GLU A 324 -5.85 -12.61 17.15
CA GLU A 324 -7.13 -12.73 16.46
C GLU A 324 -6.96 -13.21 15.01
N ILE A 325 -5.97 -12.69 14.28
CA ILE A 325 -5.68 -13.17 12.92
C ILE A 325 -5.17 -14.62 12.94
N CYS A 326 -4.33 -14.99 13.91
CA CYS A 326 -3.91 -16.39 14.08
C CYS A 326 -5.10 -17.32 14.34
N ALA A 327 -6.03 -16.92 15.21
CA ALA A 327 -7.24 -17.69 15.47
C ALA A 327 -8.09 -17.84 14.20
N LEU A 328 -8.29 -16.75 13.46
CA LEU A 328 -9.06 -16.77 12.21
C LEU A 328 -8.42 -17.66 11.14
N LYS A 329 -7.09 -17.61 11.01
CA LYS A 329 -6.31 -18.43 10.05
C LYS A 329 -6.41 -19.93 10.30
N ARG A 330 -6.60 -20.35 11.55
CA ARG A 330 -6.79 -21.78 11.86
C ARG A 330 -8.09 -22.33 11.28
N GLU A 331 -9.11 -21.50 11.15
CA GLU A 331 -10.39 -21.84 10.52
C GLU A 331 -10.38 -21.54 9.02
N LEU A 332 -9.73 -20.45 8.61
CA LEU A 332 -9.74 -19.89 7.26
C LEU A 332 -8.29 -19.72 6.77
N PRO A 333 -7.67 -20.78 6.22
CA PRO A 333 -6.23 -20.79 5.89
C PRO A 333 -5.84 -19.82 4.77
N ASN A 334 -6.81 -19.26 4.06
CA ASN A 334 -6.64 -18.25 3.02
C ASN A 334 -6.60 -16.80 3.57
N VAL A 335 -6.66 -16.62 4.89
CA VAL A 335 -6.40 -15.33 5.55
C VAL A 335 -4.88 -15.14 5.74
N PHE A 336 -4.37 -13.94 5.48
CA PHE A 336 -2.96 -13.59 5.65
C PHE A 336 -2.79 -12.25 6.34
N LEU A 337 -1.61 -12.02 6.92
CA LEU A 337 -1.18 -10.75 7.47
C LEU A 337 0.02 -10.22 6.69
N ASP A 338 -0.10 -9.02 6.11
CA ASP A 338 1.04 -8.31 5.52
C ASP A 338 1.38 -7.11 6.39
N THR A 339 2.62 -7.05 6.91
CA THR A 339 3.05 -5.93 7.77
C THR A 339 4.18 -5.13 7.12
N ALA A 340 4.03 -3.82 7.08
CA ALA A 340 5.10 -2.89 6.72
C ALA A 340 5.22 -1.81 7.79
N TYR A 341 6.44 -1.49 8.23
CA TYR A 341 6.63 -0.42 9.20
C TYR A 341 6.47 0.96 8.55
N LEU A 342 5.82 1.87 9.27
CA LEU A 342 5.59 3.21 8.80
C LEU A 342 6.83 4.10 9.02
N ARG A 343 7.33 4.70 7.94
CA ARG A 343 8.41 5.71 7.96
C ARG A 343 7.87 7.14 7.94
N ASN A 344 6.84 7.38 7.11
CA ASN A 344 6.19 8.68 6.94
C ASN A 344 4.69 8.55 7.26
N PRO A 345 4.10 9.47 8.06
CA PRO A 345 4.76 10.61 8.70
C PRO A 345 5.67 10.22 9.87
N ARG A 346 6.77 10.95 10.04
CA ARG A 346 7.83 10.59 11.00
C ARG A 346 7.34 10.49 12.44
N TYR A 347 6.42 11.35 12.85
CA TYR A 347 5.90 11.40 14.21
C TYR A 347 5.07 10.15 14.61
N LEU A 348 4.66 9.31 13.66
CA LEU A 348 4.03 8.01 13.92
C LEU A 348 5.01 6.84 13.82
N SER A 349 6.31 7.07 13.65
CA SER A 349 7.27 5.98 13.59
C SER A 349 7.39 5.27 14.94
N SER A 350 7.32 3.93 14.93
CA SER A 350 7.38 3.10 16.14
C SER A 350 8.68 3.23 16.93
N ASN A 351 9.79 3.61 16.28
CA ASN A 351 11.07 3.82 16.95
C ASN A 351 11.15 5.06 17.85
N LEU A 352 10.13 5.92 17.85
CA LEU A 352 10.02 7.06 18.78
C LEU A 352 9.57 6.66 20.18
N ALA A 353 8.98 5.47 20.36
CA ALA A 353 8.45 4.98 21.63
C ALA A 353 9.51 4.94 22.76
N THR A 354 9.06 4.92 24.01
CA THR A 354 9.94 4.64 25.17
C THR A 354 10.46 3.21 25.16
N ALA A 355 11.59 2.97 25.83
CA ALA A 355 12.11 1.62 26.03
C ALA A 355 11.07 0.68 26.68
N GLY A 356 10.26 1.20 27.62
CA GLY A 356 9.16 0.45 28.24
C GLY A 356 8.11 0.00 27.22
N LEU A 357 7.57 0.93 26.41
CA LEU A 357 6.58 0.59 25.38
C LEU A 357 7.15 -0.37 24.33
N LYS A 358 8.40 -0.16 23.89
CA LYS A 358 9.07 -1.07 22.94
C LYS A 358 9.20 -2.47 23.50
N ARG A 359 9.54 -2.60 24.79
CA ARG A 359 9.67 -3.90 25.47
C ARG A 359 8.32 -4.60 25.54
N SER A 360 7.28 -3.94 26.04
CA SER A 360 5.94 -4.53 26.15
C SER A 360 5.41 -4.98 24.79
N ALA A 361 5.60 -4.18 23.74
CA ALA A 361 5.19 -4.54 22.38
C ALA A 361 5.99 -5.76 21.85
N ALA A 362 7.31 -5.78 22.06
CA ALA A 362 8.15 -6.90 21.64
C ALA A 362 7.77 -8.21 22.34
N GLU A 363 7.51 -8.18 23.65
CA GLU A 363 7.04 -9.32 24.43
C GLU A 363 5.70 -9.85 23.90
N ALA A 364 4.75 -8.95 23.62
CA ALA A 364 3.45 -9.32 23.06
C ALA A 364 3.55 -9.97 21.65
N MET A 365 4.58 -9.61 20.88
CA MET A 365 4.82 -10.15 19.53
C MET A 365 5.65 -11.44 19.54
N ALA A 366 6.51 -11.64 20.54
CA ALA A 366 7.43 -12.78 20.62
C ALA A 366 6.70 -14.14 20.58
N GLY A 367 5.50 -14.21 21.17
CA GLY A 367 4.67 -15.43 21.18
C GLY A 367 4.24 -15.92 19.79
N PHE A 368 4.29 -15.07 18.77
CA PHE A 368 3.88 -15.40 17.40
C PHE A 368 5.04 -15.71 16.47
N ILE A 369 6.22 -15.14 16.74
CA ILE A 369 7.43 -15.32 15.92
C ILE A 369 8.05 -16.71 16.16
N GLY A 370 7.89 -17.27 17.35
CA GLY A 370 8.39 -18.61 17.72
C GLY A 370 7.43 -19.78 17.46
N SER A 371 6.23 -19.52 16.91
CA SER A 371 5.19 -20.55 16.72
C SER A 371 5.03 -20.90 15.23
N PRO A 372 5.77 -21.89 14.69
CA PRO A 372 5.78 -22.23 13.26
C PRO A 372 4.45 -22.79 12.71
N ARG A 373 3.37 -22.81 13.53
CA ARG A 373 2.03 -23.27 13.13
C ARG A 373 1.03 -22.13 12.90
N SER A 374 1.40 -20.86 13.12
CA SER A 374 0.45 -19.74 13.10
C SER A 374 0.58 -18.80 11.89
N TYR A 375 1.81 -18.54 11.45
CA TYR A 375 2.13 -17.61 10.37
C TYR A 375 3.17 -18.24 9.44
N THR A 376 3.11 -17.89 8.15
CA THR A 376 4.13 -18.31 7.18
C THR A 376 5.46 -17.61 7.46
N ASN A 377 6.56 -18.19 6.98
CA ASN A 377 7.89 -17.58 7.10
C ASN A 377 7.95 -16.15 6.52
N HIS A 378 7.18 -15.86 5.47
CA HIS A 378 7.11 -14.53 4.87
C HIS A 378 6.44 -13.52 5.80
N GLU A 379 5.32 -13.90 6.42
CA GLU A 379 4.60 -13.07 7.39
C GLU A 379 5.48 -12.81 8.63
N ILE A 380 6.14 -13.86 9.14
CA ILE A 380 7.08 -13.75 10.27
C ILE A 380 8.23 -12.80 9.94
N ALA A 381 8.88 -12.95 8.79
CA ALA A 381 9.98 -12.07 8.39
C ALA A 381 9.55 -10.59 8.32
N LYS A 382 8.32 -10.31 7.86
CA LYS A 382 7.78 -8.95 7.83
C LYS A 382 7.48 -8.40 9.22
N ILE A 383 6.97 -9.24 10.14
CA ILE A 383 6.79 -8.87 11.55
C ILE A 383 8.15 -8.56 12.20
N GLU A 384 9.17 -9.39 11.95
CA GLU A 384 10.53 -9.18 12.44
C GLU A 384 11.14 -7.89 11.89
N ASN A 385 10.89 -7.54 10.62
CA ASN A 385 11.30 -6.26 10.06
C ASN A 385 10.69 -5.08 10.82
N SER A 386 9.40 -5.17 11.14
CA SER A 386 8.69 -4.15 11.93
C SER A 386 9.27 -4.02 13.35
N LEU A 387 9.64 -5.14 13.99
CA LEU A 387 10.34 -5.14 15.28
C LEU A 387 11.73 -4.52 15.19
N ARG A 388 12.55 -4.89 14.19
CA ARG A 388 13.88 -4.31 13.99
C ARG A 388 13.79 -2.80 13.78
N TRP A 389 12.83 -2.33 12.99
CA TRP A 389 12.57 -0.90 12.83
C TRP A 389 12.19 -0.26 14.17
N MET A 390 11.26 -0.83 14.93
CA MET A 390 10.87 -0.30 16.25
C MET A 390 12.07 -0.19 17.21
N GLN A 391 12.99 -1.17 17.20
CA GLN A 391 14.17 -1.17 18.06
C GLN A 391 15.29 -0.25 17.57
N SER A 392 15.25 0.23 16.31
CA SER A 392 16.21 1.22 15.84
C SER A 392 16.19 2.49 16.69
N GLU A 393 17.34 3.16 16.77
CA GLU A 393 17.49 4.40 17.51
C GLU A 393 17.59 5.58 16.54
N PRO A 394 16.61 6.50 16.55
CA PRO A 394 16.72 7.76 15.83
C PRO A 394 17.79 8.66 16.48
N GLY A 395 18.37 9.57 15.70
CA GLY A 395 19.25 10.59 16.24
C GLY A 395 18.53 11.47 17.27
N SER A 396 19.26 12.02 18.25
CA SER A 396 18.67 12.77 19.38
C SER A 396 17.76 13.92 18.96
N THR A 397 18.18 14.71 17.97
CA THR A 397 17.38 15.81 17.39
C THR A 397 16.11 15.29 16.73
N GLU A 398 16.20 14.16 16.02
CA GLU A 398 15.06 13.55 15.34
C GLU A 398 14.07 12.95 16.33
N LEU A 399 14.56 12.31 17.39
CA LEU A 399 13.75 11.80 18.49
C LEU A 399 12.95 12.91 19.16
N ALA A 400 13.61 14.01 19.53
CA ALA A 400 12.98 15.15 20.18
C ALA A 400 11.89 15.78 19.29
N ARG A 401 12.22 16.04 18.02
CA ARG A 401 11.27 16.58 17.03
C ARG A 401 10.09 15.63 16.80
N GLY A 402 10.35 14.34 16.60
CA GLY A 402 9.32 13.34 16.36
C GLY A 402 8.34 13.21 17.53
N ARG A 403 8.85 13.20 18.77
CA ARG A 403 8.02 13.15 19.98
C ARG A 403 7.21 14.43 20.20
N ARG A 404 7.81 15.60 19.95
CA ARG A 404 7.09 16.88 19.95
C ARG A 404 5.93 16.86 18.96
N ASP A 405 6.22 16.51 17.71
CA ASP A 405 5.23 16.48 16.63
C ASP A 405 4.14 15.42 16.90
N PHE A 406 4.49 14.28 17.51
CA PHE A 406 3.53 13.28 17.93
C PHE A 406 2.50 13.87 18.91
N LEU A 407 2.97 14.57 19.95
CA LEU A 407 2.09 15.19 20.93
C LEU A 407 1.18 16.25 20.30
N LEU A 408 1.74 17.12 19.44
CA LEU A 408 0.98 18.14 18.74
C LEU A 408 -0.08 17.51 17.83
N PHE A 409 0.29 16.44 17.13
CA PHE A 409 -0.63 15.68 16.29
C PHE A 409 -1.78 15.08 17.11
N VAL A 410 -1.50 14.24 18.13
CA VAL A 410 -2.57 13.54 18.87
C VAL A 410 -3.47 14.49 19.64
N SER A 411 -2.92 15.60 20.16
CA SER A 411 -3.72 16.64 20.85
C SER A 411 -4.72 17.29 19.89
N GLU A 412 -4.26 17.64 18.68
CA GLU A 412 -5.13 18.23 17.66
C GLU A 412 -6.07 17.19 17.05
N TYR A 413 -5.63 15.93 16.93
CA TYR A 413 -6.44 14.81 16.45
C TYR A 413 -7.63 14.55 17.37
N ASP A 414 -7.37 14.47 18.68
CA ASP A 414 -8.40 14.35 19.72
C ASP A 414 -9.39 15.51 19.67
N ARG A 415 -8.89 16.75 19.56
CA ARG A 415 -9.72 17.95 19.48
C ARG A 415 -10.63 17.94 18.24
N ARG A 416 -10.08 17.62 17.06
CA ARG A 416 -10.83 17.60 15.80
C ARG A 416 -11.88 16.49 15.76
N LYS A 417 -11.59 15.35 16.39
CA LYS A 417 -12.40 14.12 16.28
C LYS A 417 -13.19 13.80 17.55
N ASN A 418 -13.13 14.65 18.56
CA ASN A 418 -13.74 14.44 19.88
C ASN A 418 -13.36 13.07 20.48
N LYS A 419 -12.06 12.77 20.48
CA LYS A 419 -11.48 11.52 21.00
C LYS A 419 -10.62 11.79 22.24
N SER A 420 -10.17 10.72 22.90
CA SER A 420 -9.23 10.80 24.01
C SER A 420 -8.10 9.78 23.83
N PHE A 421 -6.92 10.27 23.48
CA PHE A 421 -5.72 9.48 23.29
C PHE A 421 -5.40 8.67 24.54
N LEU A 422 -5.31 9.29 25.72
CA LEU A 422 -5.04 8.56 26.97
C LEU A 422 -6.23 7.72 27.47
N GLY A 423 -7.43 7.92 26.92
CA GLY A 423 -8.58 7.04 27.14
C GLY A 423 -8.46 5.74 26.35
N VAL A 424 -7.91 5.81 25.13
CA VAL A 424 -7.68 4.64 24.25
C VAL A 424 -6.35 3.94 24.54
N PHE A 425 -5.32 4.71 24.88
CA PHE A 425 -3.94 4.26 25.11
C PHE A 425 -3.46 4.62 26.52
N PRO A 426 -4.09 4.08 27.59
CA PRO A 426 -3.73 4.41 28.97
C PRO A 426 -2.26 4.07 29.30
N GLU A 427 -1.70 3.04 28.69
CA GLU A 427 -0.32 2.59 28.81
C GLU A 427 0.70 3.56 28.19
N TYR A 428 0.26 4.49 27.33
CA TYR A 428 1.11 5.52 26.73
C TYR A 428 1.31 6.72 27.65
N ARG A 429 0.76 6.72 28.87
CA ARG A 429 0.81 7.86 29.80
C ARG A 429 2.24 8.35 30.09
N GLU A 430 3.19 7.45 30.26
CA GLU A 430 4.60 7.80 30.47
C GLU A 430 5.21 8.43 29.21
N PHE A 431 5.05 7.78 28.06
CA PHE A 431 5.51 8.30 26.77
C PHE A 431 4.91 9.67 26.43
N TYR A 432 3.62 9.87 26.73
CA TYR A 432 2.94 11.15 26.57
C TYR A 432 3.55 12.25 27.44
N ARG A 433 3.98 11.93 28.68
CA ARG A 433 4.72 12.86 29.55
C ARG A 433 6.11 13.18 29.00
N GLU A 434 6.81 12.19 28.43
CA GLU A 434 8.09 12.45 27.76
C GLU A 434 7.94 13.36 26.55
N CYS A 435 6.93 13.13 25.71
CA CYS A 435 6.65 14.00 24.56
C CYS A 435 6.34 15.44 25.01
N LYS A 436 5.65 15.63 26.14
CA LYS A 436 5.43 16.95 26.74
C LYS A 436 6.73 17.63 27.16
N ARG A 437 7.68 16.90 27.73
CA ARG A 437 9.00 17.45 28.07
C ARG A 437 9.75 17.89 26.83
N SER A 438 9.67 17.13 25.73
CA SER A 438 10.31 17.50 24.46
C SER A 438 9.81 18.83 23.89
N VAL A 439 8.51 19.17 24.07
CA VAL A 439 7.97 20.50 23.68
C VAL A 439 8.61 21.63 24.49
N LEU A 440 8.92 21.42 25.77
CA LEU A 440 9.47 22.46 26.64
C LEU A 440 10.96 22.73 26.40
N THR A 441 11.66 21.81 25.72
CA THR A 441 13.10 21.87 25.48
C THR A 441 13.48 22.28 24.05
N THR A 442 12.50 22.44 23.15
CA THR A 442 12.68 22.85 21.75
C THR A 442 11.87 24.09 21.46
#